data_AF-A0A2K3KRJ1-F1
#
_entry.id   AF-A0A2K3KRJ1-F1
#
_cell.length_a   1.000
_cell.length_b   1.000
_cell.length_c   1.000
_cell.angle_alpha   90.00
_cell.angle_beta   90.00
_cell.angle_gamma   90.00
#
_symmetry.space_group_name_H-M   'P 1'
#
loop_
_entity.id
_entity.type
_entity.pdbx_description
1 polymer ?
#
loop_
_entity_poly.entity_id
_entity_poly.type
_entity_poly.pdbx_seq_one_letter_code
_entity_poly.pdbx_strand_id
1 'polypeptide(L)'
;MAMVLAIRLRLVIGSVIFESQSAFVKERHILDGILVANKVMDEARKSKKELMLFKVDFEKAYDSVDWGYLDDVMGRMSFPTL
;
A
#
# COMPACT_ATOMS: atom_id res chain seq x y z
N MET A 1 17.65 4.97 15.90
CA MET A 1 17.04 6.07 15.12
C MET A 1 15.86 5.61 14.26
N ALA A 2 15.98 4.56 13.44
CA ALA A 2 14.89 4.04 12.61
C ALA A 2 13.58 3.74 13.36
N MET A 3 13.65 3.16 14.57
CA MET A 3 12.46 2.84 15.39
C MET A 3 11.63 4.09 15.76
N VAL A 4 12.30 5.20 16.07
CA VAL A 4 11.62 6.46 16.42
C VAL A 4 10.87 7.01 15.21
N LEU A 5 11.51 6.99 14.04
CA LEU A 5 10.88 7.42 12.79
C LEU A 5 9.69 6.53 12.43
N ALA A 6 9.83 5.21 12.54
CA ALA A 6 8.75 4.25 12.26
C ALA A 6 7.53 4.48 13.18
N ILE A 7 7.75 4.75 14.47
CA ILE A 7 6.66 5.06 15.41
C ILE A 7 5.93 6.35 15.02
N ARG A 8 6.67 7.39 14.61
CA ARG A 8 6.06 8.66 14.15
C ARG A 8 5.29 8.48 12.85
N LEU A 9 5.87 7.79 11.87
CA LEU A 9 5.22 7.49 10.59
C LEU A 9 3.95 6.67 10.77
N ARG A 10 3.94 5.70 11.69
CA ARG A 10 2.75 4.88 11.98
C ARG A 10 1.51 5.71 12.34
N LEU A 11 1.68 6.90 12.92
CA LEU A 11 0.57 7.78 13.30
C LEU A 11 -0.10 8.47 12.10
N VAL A 12 0.63 8.64 11.00
CA VAL A 12 0.19 9.43 9.83
C VAL A 12 0.09 8.61 8.54
N ILE A 13 0.71 7.42 8.50
CA ILE A 13 0.77 6.61 7.27
C ILE A 13 -0.63 6.30 6.73
N GLY A 14 -1.61 6.06 7.61
CA GLY A 14 -2.98 5.75 7.24
C GLY A 14 -3.73 6.89 6.55
N SER A 15 -3.31 8.15 6.72
CA SER A 15 -3.93 9.32 6.08
C SER A 15 -3.29 9.68 4.74
N VAL A 16 -2.10 9.17 4.43
CA VAL A 16 -1.37 9.47 3.19
C VAL A 16 -1.45 8.37 2.14
N ILE A 17 -1.85 7.16 2.54
CA ILE A 17 -2.07 6.01 1.64
C ILE A 17 -3.56 5.76 1.41
N PHE A 18 -3.90 5.11 0.30
CA PHE A 18 -5.27 4.70 0.01
C PHE A 18 -5.75 3.61 0.97
N GLU A 19 -7.06 3.55 1.21
CA GLU A 19 -7.70 2.52 2.06
C GLU A 19 -7.44 1.09 1.57
N SER A 20 -7.30 0.90 0.26
CA SER A 20 -6.99 -0.39 -0.35
C SER A 20 -5.57 -0.89 -0.06
N GLN A 21 -4.68 -0.04 0.46
CA GLN A 21 -3.32 -0.43 0.87
C GLN A 21 -3.35 -0.94 2.32
N SER A 22 -3.47 -2.26 2.49
CA SER A 22 -3.66 -2.89 3.81
C SER A 22 -2.38 -3.43 4.47
N ALA A 23 -1.34 -3.72 3.70
CA ALA A 23 -0.12 -4.32 4.23
C ALA A 23 0.68 -3.36 5.11
N PHE A 24 1.19 -3.84 6.25
CA PHE A 24 2.06 -3.09 7.19
C PHE A 24 1.44 -1.82 7.79
N VAL A 25 0.11 -1.69 7.77
CA VAL A 25 -0.62 -0.56 8.35
C VAL A 25 -1.33 -1.04 9.61
N LYS A 26 -1.19 -0.29 10.71
CA LYS A 26 -1.90 -0.60 11.95
C LYS A 26 -3.41 -0.62 11.69
N GLU A 27 -4.13 -1.57 12.29
CA GLU A 27 -5.59 -1.73 12.17
C GLU A 27 -6.10 -2.11 10.76
N ARG A 28 -5.22 -2.43 9.80
CA ARG A 28 -5.60 -3.02 8.52
C ARG A 28 -5.12 -4.47 8.43
N HIS A 29 -6.00 -5.38 8.04
CA HIS A 29 -5.65 -6.80 7.90
C HIS A 29 -5.42 -7.14 6.43
N ILE A 30 -4.37 -7.92 6.14
CA ILE A 30 -4.08 -8.38 4.77
C ILE A 30 -5.24 -9.17 4.15
N LEU A 31 -6.02 -9.85 4.99
CA LEU A 31 -7.20 -10.61 4.59
C LEU A 31 -8.32 -9.73 4.04
N ASP A 32 -8.38 -8.45 4.40
CA ASP A 32 -9.42 -7.54 3.92
C ASP A 32 -9.30 -7.33 2.40
N GLY A 33 -8.07 -7.16 1.91
CA GLY A 33 -7.81 -7.05 0.47
C GLY A 33 -8.16 -8.33 -0.30
N ILE A 34 -7.86 -9.49 0.27
CA ILE A 34 -8.21 -10.79 -0.32
C ILE A 34 -9.74 -10.97 -0.37
N LEU A 35 -10.45 -10.57 0.68
CA LEU A 35 -11.90 -10.65 0.75
C LEU A 35 -12.57 -9.76 -0.31
N VAL A 36 -12.10 -8.51 -0.46
CA VAL A 36 -12.61 -7.58 -1.47
C VAL A 36 -12.39 -8.14 -2.87
N ALA A 37 -11.19 -8.63 -3.19
CA ALA A 37 -10.90 -9.24 -4.48
C ALA A 37 -11.81 -10.45 -4.78
N ASN A 38 -12.00 -11.33 -3.80
CA ASN A 38 -12.89 -12.49 -3.94
C ASN A 38 -14.34 -12.08 -4.20
N LYS A 39 -14.85 -11.05 -3.53
CA LYS A 39 -16.21 -10.53 -3.77
C LYS A 39 -16.36 -9.97 -5.19
N VAL A 40 -15.39 -9.18 -5.65
CA VAL A 40 -15.40 -8.61 -7.01
C VAL A 40 -15.39 -9.71 -8.07
N MET A 41 -14.56 -10.75 -7.88
CA MET A 41 -14.52 -11.89 -8.79
C MET A 41 -15.84 -12.67 -8.82
N ASP A 42 -16.43 -12.94 -7.65
CA ASP A 42 -17.71 -13.64 -7.54
C ASP A 42 -18.86 -12.85 -8.19
N GLU A 43 -18.91 -11.53 -7.97
CA GLU A 43 -19.92 -10.66 -8.55
C GLU A 43 -19.82 -10.58 -10.08
N ALA A 44 -18.62 -10.48 -10.63
CA ALA A 44 -18.44 -10.51 -12.08
C ALA A 44 -18.83 -11.86 -12.68
N ARG A 45 -18.50 -12.97 -12.01
CA ARG A 45 -18.92 -14.31 -12.45
C ARG A 45 -20.44 -14.42 -12.47
N LYS A 46 -21.12 -13.93 -11.44
CA LYS A 46 -22.60 -13.92 -11.35
C LYS A 46 -23.23 -13.03 -12.42
N SER A 47 -22.64 -11.87 -12.70
CA SER A 47 -23.12 -10.91 -13.69
C SER A 47 -22.66 -11.21 -15.12
N LYS A 48 -21.91 -12.30 -15.35
CA LYS A 48 -21.31 -12.68 -16.64
C LYS A 48 -20.49 -11.53 -17.27
N LYS A 49 -19.86 -10.72 -16.43
CA LYS A 49 -18.96 -9.65 -16.87
C LYS A 49 -17.56 -10.20 -17.03
N GLU A 50 -16.89 -9.81 -18.12
CA GLU A 50 -15.47 -10.07 -18.27
C GLU A 50 -14.68 -9.24 -17.25
N LEU A 51 -13.68 -9.86 -16.63
CA LEU A 51 -12.74 -9.22 -15.72
C LEU A 51 -11.32 -9.48 -16.19
N MET A 52 -10.46 -8.49 -15.94
CA MET A 52 -9.02 -8.64 -16.01
C MET A 52 -8.44 -8.44 -14.61
N LEU A 53 -7.65 -9.41 -14.13
CA LEU A 53 -6.88 -9.28 -12.90
C LEU A 53 -5.44 -9.00 -13.26
N PHE A 54 -4.93 -7.85 -12.82
CA PHE A 54 -3.52 -7.50 -12.95
C PHE A 54 -2.80 -7.72 -11.63
N LYS A 55 -1.91 -8.72 -11.59
CA LYS A 55 -1.07 -9.02 -10.43
C LYS A 55 0.36 -8.61 -10.72
N VAL A 56 0.90 -7.69 -9.93
CA VAL A 56 2.29 -7.24 -9.99
C VAL A 56 2.97 -7.56 -8.68
N ASP A 57 4.23 -7.98 -8.77
CA ASP A 57 5.11 -8.20 -7.64
C ASP A 57 6.48 -7.56 -7.92
N PHE A 58 7.16 -7.10 -6.87
CA PHE A 58 8.45 -6.44 -6.98
C PHE A 58 9.55 -7.33 -6.39
N GLU A 59 10.51 -7.74 -7.21
CA GLU A 59 11.68 -8.46 -6.73
C GLU A 59 12.54 -7.53 -5.87
N LYS A 60 12.80 -7.94 -4.62
CA LYS A 60 13.68 -7.23 -3.67
C LYS A 60 13.39 -5.73 -3.63
N ALA A 61 12.14 -5.36 -3.36
CA ALA A 61 11.66 -3.98 -3.43
C ALA A 61 12.54 -2.97 -2.68
N TYR A 62 13.13 -3.35 -1.54
CA TYR A 62 14.02 -2.49 -0.75
C TYR A 62 15.44 -2.36 -1.34
N ASP A 63 15.88 -3.30 -2.17
CA ASP A 63 17.19 -3.24 -2.85
C ASP A 63 17.08 -2.45 -4.16
N SER A 64 15.90 -2.47 -4.78
CA SER A 64 15.62 -1.88 -6.10
C SER A 64 15.03 -0.47 -6.05
N VAL A 65 14.64 0.02 -4.87
CA VAL A 65 14.04 1.36 -4.73
C VAL A 65 15.08 2.46 -4.95
N ASP A 66 14.71 3.47 -5.74
CA ASP A 66 15.47 4.72 -5.82
C ASP A 66 15.16 5.57 -4.58
N TRP A 67 16.17 5.72 -3.71
CA TRP A 67 16.06 6.49 -2.48
C TRP A 67 15.87 7.98 -2.72
N GLY A 68 16.46 8.55 -3.77
CA GLY A 68 16.26 9.95 -4.12
C GLY A 68 14.83 10.24 -4.56
N TYR A 69 14.23 9.31 -5.32
CA TYR A 69 12.82 9.40 -5.67
C TYR A 69 11.90 9.30 -4.43
N LEU A 70 12.23 8.41 -3.48
CA LEU A 70 11.47 8.29 -2.24
C LEU A 70 11.51 9.59 -1.42
N ASP A 71 12.69 10.21 -1.31
CA ASP A 71 12.87 11.49 -0.62
C ASP A 71 12.07 12.62 -1.30
N ASP A 72 12.09 12.70 -2.63
CA ASP A 72 11.28 13.65 -3.39
C ASP A 72 9.77 13.49 -3.13
N VAL A 73 9.29 12.24 -3.09
CA VAL A 73 7.88 11.93 -2.78
C VAL A 73 7.54 12.35 -1.35
N MET A 74 8.40 12.05 -0.37
CA MET A 74 8.20 12.46 1.02
C MET A 74 8.17 13.99 1.15
N GLY A 75 9.05 14.70 0.43
CA GLY A 75 9.04 16.16 0.35
C GLY A 75 7.74 16.73 -0.22
N ARG A 76 7.20 16.12 -1.30
CA ARG A 76 5.89 16.51 -1.87
C ARG A 76 4.72 16.22 -0.93
N MET A 77 4.84 15.20 -0.09
CA MET A 77 3.89 14.89 0.98
C MET A 77 4.06 15.80 2.21
N SER A 78 4.94 16.81 2.13
CA SER A 78 5.23 17.77 3.22
C SER A 78 5.84 17.13 4.48
N PHE A 79 6.50 15.97 4.35
CA PHE A 79 7.32 15.44 5.43
C PHE A 79 8.57 16.31 5.62
N PRO A 80 9.06 16.47 6.87
CA PRO A 80 10.30 17.18 7.12
C PRO A 80 11.46 16.47 6.41
N THR A 81 12.30 17.24 5.71
CA THR A 81 13.60 16.77 5.24
C THR A 81 14.52 16.51 6.43
N LEU A 82 15.34 15.46 6.31
CA LEU A 82 16.38 15.12 7.27
C LEU A 82 17.54 16.11 7.21
#